data_AF-A0A1V5VHV3-F1
#
_entry.id   AF-A0A1V5VHV3-F1
#
_cell.length_a   1.000
_cell.length_b   1.000
_cell.length_c   1.000
_cell.angle_alpha   90.00
_cell.angle_beta   90.00
_cell.angle_gamma   90.00
#
_symmetry.space_group_name_H-M   'P 1'
#
loop_
_entity.id
_entity.type
_entity.pdbx_description
1 polymer ?
#
loop_
_entity_poly.entity_id
_entity_poly.type
_entity_poly.pdbx_seq_one_letter_code
_entity_poly.pdbx_strand_id
1 'polypeptide(L)'
;MSENGKVNIEISGDEMTAVAFITPPGLTGKPVEVADVKKSLEEAGVVHGIVNNERIKSFVDEGRLIPIDFLAAAGTRPGHGADASIENVWLKKDAPARIDEKGRINLRELNVVKSVSQGETIAVKTPPTRGETGMTVKGVEIPGEWGSDVSFKAGRNVIVSDDGLEFRAAISGSPNYAGGILNVDPVFVVDGDVDYSTGNINFAGALDIRGNVQDGFVVRAEGNITIGGNVQAAEVVSGGDVVVKGGIITRHEGVVAAAGSVSAKFIENSEVEAEGDVVAERAVINSLVKCNGTVICSDGEGKIMGGEIMAYNEIRAKHLGSDKESKTTLRAGFKHDIYIKMSEMEKKLEEIIEEAAGLQKNLLAKNAKPELVAEVKQKIQSLETEKLGLQQRIASLRLRVQVNPFATVKGEEYIHPGCVVYIGGSRERIANPLKFATLMADADGGVALSSYDETSGSIKTVRVGSKEKKKTVMIVDDARFMRNKLKNILENGNFRVVGEAEDGRQAVMLFQKLKPDVVTMDITMPDVDGISSLRAIKKIHPDARVVMISALGQKEKVRDSLVAGARDFIIKPFIPEKVIDTMTKVLEKTN
;
A
#
# COMPACT_ATOMS: atom_id res chain seq x y z
N MET A 1 57.32 -43.47 -82.67
CA MET A 1 55.95 -42.96 -82.84
C MET A 1 55.93 -41.57 -82.23
N SER A 2 55.50 -40.56 -82.99
CA SER A 2 55.49 -39.14 -82.61
C SER A 2 54.30 -38.85 -81.70
N GLU A 3 54.40 -39.21 -80.42
CA GLU A 3 53.36 -38.89 -79.44
C GLU A 3 53.66 -37.54 -78.81
N ASN A 4 52.75 -36.58 -78.97
CA ASN A 4 52.80 -35.29 -78.27
C ASN A 4 52.48 -35.50 -76.78
N GLY A 5 52.94 -34.57 -75.95
CA GLY A 5 52.53 -34.52 -74.56
C GLY A 5 51.01 -34.34 -74.47
N LYS A 6 50.40 -34.97 -73.47
CA LYS A 6 48.94 -34.97 -73.31
C LYS A 6 48.59 -34.39 -71.96
N VAL A 7 47.50 -33.64 -71.93
CA VAL A 7 46.85 -33.20 -70.69
C VAL A 7 45.52 -33.93 -70.62
N ASN A 8 45.27 -34.59 -69.49
CA ASN A 8 43.96 -35.11 -69.16
C ASN A 8 43.47 -34.41 -67.90
N ILE A 9 42.20 -33.97 -67.89
CA ILE A 9 41.59 -33.36 -66.70
C ILE A 9 40.65 -34.39 -66.09
N GLU A 10 40.88 -34.73 -64.83
CA GLU A 10 39.90 -35.49 -64.06
C GLU A 10 39.24 -34.57 -63.05
N ILE A 11 37.90 -34.55 -63.09
CA ILE A 11 37.08 -33.82 -62.13
C ILE A 11 36.58 -34.83 -61.11
N SER A 12 36.69 -34.48 -59.83
CA SER A 12 36.15 -35.32 -58.75
C SER A 12 34.64 -35.51 -58.87
N GLY A 13 34.12 -36.61 -58.30
CA GLY A 13 32.69 -36.93 -58.39
C GLY A 13 31.76 -35.90 -57.71
N ASP A 14 32.29 -35.08 -56.79
CA ASP A 14 31.58 -33.96 -56.17
C ASP A 14 31.79 -32.62 -56.89
N GLU A 15 32.54 -32.63 -58.00
CA GLU A 15 32.91 -31.46 -58.81
C GLU A 15 33.61 -30.33 -58.02
N MET A 16 34.21 -30.65 -56.88
CA MET A 16 34.90 -29.67 -56.03
C MET A 16 36.36 -29.48 -56.42
N THR A 17 36.93 -30.40 -57.19
CA THR A 17 38.34 -30.36 -57.59
C THR A 17 38.51 -30.82 -59.03
N ALA A 18 39.41 -30.16 -59.76
CA ALA A 18 39.88 -30.60 -61.06
C ALA A 18 41.39 -30.84 -60.97
N VAL A 19 41.84 -32.05 -61.28
CA VAL A 19 43.25 -32.43 -61.30
C VAL A 19 43.69 -32.56 -62.74
N ALA A 20 44.78 -31.88 -63.10
CA ALA A 20 45.38 -31.99 -64.42
C ALA A 20 46.52 -33.00 -64.38
N PHE A 21 46.44 -34.02 -65.23
CA PHE A 21 47.47 -35.03 -65.43
C PHE A 21 48.24 -34.71 -66.71
N ILE A 22 49.52 -34.40 -66.57
CA ILE A 22 50.42 -34.10 -67.69
C ILE A 22 51.28 -35.34 -67.96
N THR A 23 51.19 -35.85 -69.19
CA THR A 23 52.09 -36.90 -69.69
C THR A 23 53.13 -36.26 -70.61
N PRO A 24 54.44 -36.53 -70.42
CA PRO A 24 55.50 -35.95 -71.24
C PRO A 24 55.41 -36.46 -72.70
N PRO A 25 55.92 -35.68 -73.67
CA PRO A 25 55.98 -36.10 -75.06
C PRO A 25 56.97 -37.26 -75.28
N GLY A 26 56.75 -38.05 -76.33
CA GLY A 26 57.77 -38.96 -76.85
C GLY A 26 58.93 -38.20 -77.53
N LEU A 27 60.01 -38.91 -77.89
CA LEU A 27 61.28 -38.37 -78.43
C LEU A 27 61.17 -37.31 -79.56
N THR A 28 60.04 -37.23 -80.27
CA THR A 28 59.82 -36.27 -81.39
C THR A 28 58.50 -35.50 -81.26
N GLY A 29 57.80 -35.61 -80.12
CA GLY A 29 56.52 -34.95 -79.86
C GLY A 29 56.69 -33.55 -79.28
N LYS A 30 55.66 -32.69 -79.44
CA LYS A 30 55.63 -31.37 -78.82
C LYS A 30 55.30 -31.46 -77.32
N PRO A 31 55.99 -30.70 -76.44
CA PRO A 31 55.64 -30.63 -75.02
C PRO A 31 54.32 -29.88 -74.82
N VAL A 32 53.66 -30.15 -73.70
CA VAL A 32 52.49 -29.40 -73.25
C VAL A 32 52.89 -27.96 -72.94
N GLU A 33 52.06 -27.00 -73.33
CA GLU A 33 52.15 -25.60 -72.92
C GLU A 33 51.04 -25.21 -71.94
N VAL A 34 51.19 -24.08 -71.25
CA VAL A 34 50.16 -23.54 -70.35
C VAL A 34 48.83 -23.31 -71.08
N ALA A 35 48.89 -22.94 -72.37
CA ALA A 35 47.71 -22.78 -73.21
C ALA A 35 46.96 -24.11 -73.42
N ASP A 36 47.68 -25.22 -73.55
CA ASP A 36 47.06 -26.55 -73.71
C ASP A 36 46.35 -26.98 -72.43
N VAL A 37 46.94 -26.73 -71.25
CA VAL A 37 46.28 -27.02 -69.96
C VAL A 37 45.01 -26.20 -69.79
N LYS A 38 45.04 -24.91 -70.11
CA LYS A 38 43.86 -24.04 -70.05
C LYS A 38 42.77 -24.49 -71.00
N LYS A 39 43.15 -24.83 -72.24
CA LYS A 39 42.22 -25.35 -73.24
C LYS A 39 41.58 -26.66 -72.76
N SER A 40 42.36 -27.57 -72.18
CA SER A 40 41.83 -28.82 -71.62
C SER A 40 40.93 -28.59 -70.40
N LEU A 41 41.20 -27.59 -69.56
CA LEU A 41 40.32 -27.18 -68.47
C LEU A 41 38.99 -26.61 -69.00
N GLU A 42 39.04 -25.74 -70.01
CA GLU A 42 37.85 -25.20 -70.68
C GLU A 42 37.03 -26.29 -71.37
N GLU A 43 37.68 -27.21 -72.09
CA GLU A 43 37.04 -28.38 -72.73
C GLU A 43 36.42 -29.34 -71.70
N ALA A 44 37.02 -29.47 -70.51
CA ALA A 44 36.47 -30.22 -69.38
C ALA A 44 35.35 -29.46 -68.63
N GLY A 45 35.04 -28.22 -69.03
CA GLY A 45 33.98 -27.39 -68.45
C GLY A 45 34.36 -26.71 -67.13
N VAL A 46 35.65 -26.60 -66.81
CA VAL A 46 36.15 -25.93 -65.60
C VAL A 46 36.17 -24.42 -65.83
N VAL A 47 35.39 -23.68 -65.04
CA VAL A 47 35.21 -22.22 -65.16
C VAL A 47 35.49 -21.45 -63.86
N HIS A 48 35.62 -22.15 -62.72
CA HIS A 48 35.79 -21.54 -61.41
C HIS A 48 36.99 -22.12 -60.66
N GLY A 49 37.68 -21.28 -59.88
CA GLY A 49 38.74 -21.72 -58.97
C GLY A 49 40.04 -22.19 -59.63
N ILE A 50 40.29 -21.81 -60.88
CA ILE A 50 41.49 -22.20 -61.64
C ILE A 50 42.74 -21.57 -61.01
N VAL A 51 43.79 -22.36 -60.82
CA VAL A 51 45.08 -21.87 -60.29
C VAL A 51 45.74 -20.89 -61.27
N ASN A 52 46.50 -19.93 -60.73
CA ASN A 52 47.11 -18.87 -61.54
C ASN A 52 48.12 -19.42 -62.58
N ASN A 53 48.37 -18.65 -63.64
CA ASN A 53 49.23 -19.08 -64.75
C ASN A 53 50.65 -19.46 -64.33
N GLU A 54 51.20 -18.80 -63.32
CA GLU A 54 52.56 -19.06 -62.81
C GLU A 54 52.65 -20.46 -62.21
N ARG A 55 51.63 -20.87 -61.44
CA ARG A 55 51.54 -22.21 -60.86
C ARG A 55 51.28 -23.28 -61.90
N ILE A 56 50.45 -23.01 -62.92
CA ILE A 56 50.30 -23.94 -64.05
C ILE A 56 51.64 -24.10 -64.77
N LYS A 57 52.37 -23.01 -65.00
CA LYS A 57 53.66 -23.03 -65.70
C LYS A 57 54.71 -23.87 -64.97
N SER A 58 54.81 -23.77 -63.64
CA SER A 58 55.77 -24.57 -62.87
C SER A 58 55.53 -26.07 -63.05
N PHE A 59 54.27 -26.50 -63.02
CA PHE A 59 53.92 -27.89 -63.26
C PHE A 59 54.13 -28.29 -64.73
N VAL A 60 53.73 -27.45 -65.68
CA VAL A 60 53.98 -27.73 -67.11
C VAL A 60 55.47 -27.92 -67.42
N ASP A 61 56.35 -27.11 -66.83
CA ASP A 61 57.81 -27.22 -67.03
C ASP A 61 58.37 -28.53 -66.42
N GLU A 62 57.88 -28.96 -65.25
CA GLU A 62 58.24 -30.22 -64.60
C GLU A 62 57.69 -31.45 -65.36
N GLY A 63 56.45 -31.35 -65.85
CA GLY A 63 55.72 -32.37 -66.61
C GLY A 63 56.28 -32.67 -68.00
N ARG A 64 57.32 -31.94 -68.43
CA ARG A 64 58.04 -32.22 -69.69
C ARG A 64 58.95 -33.44 -69.58
N LEU A 65 59.42 -33.75 -68.39
CA LEU A 65 60.41 -34.79 -68.15
C LEU A 65 59.79 -36.06 -67.55
N ILE A 66 58.79 -35.89 -66.70
CA ILE A 66 58.12 -36.99 -66.00
C ILE A 66 56.60 -36.76 -65.97
N PRO A 67 55.79 -37.82 -65.90
CA PRO A 67 54.36 -37.68 -65.64
C PRO A 67 54.12 -37.00 -64.28
N ILE A 68 53.24 -36.01 -64.25
CA ILE A 68 52.85 -35.32 -63.02
C ILE A 68 51.36 -35.05 -63.00
N ASP A 69 50.82 -34.87 -61.80
CA ASP A 69 49.48 -34.40 -61.55
C ASP A 69 49.48 -33.21 -60.58
N PHE A 70 48.53 -32.31 -60.76
CA PHE A 70 48.34 -31.20 -59.82
C PHE A 70 46.89 -30.72 -59.78
N LEU A 71 46.50 -30.15 -58.65
CA LEU A 71 45.20 -29.50 -58.48
C LEU A 71 45.15 -28.25 -59.36
N ALA A 72 44.45 -28.36 -60.48
CA ALA A 72 44.35 -27.34 -61.51
C ALA A 72 43.20 -26.36 -61.24
N ALA A 73 42.14 -26.81 -60.57
CA ALA A 73 41.11 -25.92 -60.04
C ALA A 73 40.47 -26.47 -58.76
N ALA A 74 39.98 -25.57 -57.90
CA ALA A 74 39.28 -25.91 -56.67
C ALA A 74 38.01 -25.06 -56.50
N GLY A 75 36.87 -25.70 -56.32
CA GLY A 75 35.60 -25.03 -56.02
C GLY A 75 35.61 -24.38 -54.63
N THR A 76 34.69 -23.44 -54.43
CA THR A 76 34.46 -22.81 -53.12
C THR A 76 33.42 -23.65 -52.36
N ARG A 77 33.76 -24.17 -51.18
CA ARG A 77 32.78 -24.93 -50.36
C ARG A 77 31.68 -23.99 -49.84
N PRO A 78 30.42 -24.46 -49.77
CA PRO A 78 29.35 -23.70 -49.12
C PRO A 78 29.67 -23.44 -47.65
N GLY A 79 29.31 -22.27 -47.14
CA GLY A 79 29.42 -21.94 -45.72
C GLY A 79 28.22 -22.46 -44.91
N HIS A 80 28.39 -22.52 -43.59
CA HIS A 80 27.28 -22.72 -42.65
C HIS A 80 26.79 -21.37 -42.15
N GLY A 81 25.47 -21.18 -42.15
CA GLY A 81 24.85 -19.99 -41.57
C GLY A 81 24.88 -20.01 -40.04
N ALA A 82 24.55 -18.87 -39.44
CA ALA A 82 24.47 -18.75 -37.99
C ALA A 82 23.24 -19.46 -37.44
N ASP A 83 23.40 -20.17 -36.32
CA ASP A 83 22.30 -20.81 -35.60
C ASP A 83 21.33 -19.77 -35.03
N ALA A 84 20.07 -20.18 -34.88
CA ALA A 84 19.08 -19.37 -34.20
C ALA A 84 19.48 -19.17 -32.73
N SER A 85 19.27 -17.96 -32.22
CA SER A 85 19.55 -17.64 -30.82
C SER A 85 18.36 -16.98 -30.17
N ILE A 86 18.25 -17.10 -28.85
CA ILE A 86 17.14 -16.54 -28.09
C ILE A 86 17.69 -15.69 -26.97
N GLU A 87 17.25 -14.44 -26.98
CA GLU A 87 17.59 -13.48 -25.97
C GLU A 87 16.40 -13.30 -25.02
N ASN A 88 16.55 -13.77 -23.78
CA ASN A 88 15.60 -13.51 -22.70
C ASN A 88 15.83 -12.09 -22.15
N VAL A 89 15.03 -11.13 -22.62
CA VAL A 89 15.18 -9.70 -22.31
C VAL A 89 14.98 -9.44 -20.81
N TRP A 90 14.11 -10.20 -20.15
CA TRP A 90 13.81 -10.07 -18.72
C TRP A 90 14.98 -10.45 -17.79
N LEU A 91 15.96 -11.24 -18.27
CA LEU A 91 17.12 -11.64 -17.45
C LEU A 91 18.17 -10.54 -17.31
N LYS A 92 18.15 -9.51 -18.17
CA LYS A 92 19.15 -8.43 -18.18
C LYS A 92 18.87 -7.28 -17.19
N LYS A 93 17.74 -7.31 -16.47
CA LYS A 93 17.34 -6.26 -15.51
C LYS A 93 17.98 -6.41 -14.11
N ASP A 94 19.25 -6.74 -14.02
CA ASP A 94 19.95 -6.65 -12.74
C ASP A 94 20.28 -5.17 -12.48
N ALA A 95 19.46 -4.51 -11.65
CA ALA A 95 19.83 -3.19 -11.14
C ALA A 95 20.97 -3.37 -10.12
N PRO A 96 22.15 -2.76 -10.31
CA PRO A 96 23.18 -2.82 -9.28
C PRO A 96 22.64 -2.21 -7.98
N ALA A 97 23.00 -2.81 -6.85
CA ALA A 97 22.62 -2.31 -5.54
C ALA A 97 22.97 -0.82 -5.42
N ARG A 98 21.97 0.02 -5.18
CA ARG A 98 22.16 1.47 -5.08
C ARG A 98 23.08 1.79 -3.90
N ILE A 99 24.13 2.55 -4.20
CA ILE A 99 25.09 3.07 -3.22
C ILE A 99 24.63 4.48 -2.85
N ASP A 100 24.45 4.75 -1.56
CA ASP A 100 24.13 6.11 -1.08
C ASP A 100 25.28 7.09 -1.35
N GLU A 101 25.04 8.40 -1.25
CA GLU A 101 26.06 9.45 -1.41
C GLU A 101 27.26 9.29 -0.44
N LYS A 102 27.18 8.39 0.55
CA LYS A 102 28.20 8.07 1.55
C LYS A 102 28.88 6.72 1.32
N GLY A 103 28.66 6.07 0.17
CA GLY A 103 29.33 4.81 -0.17
C GLY A 103 28.75 3.56 0.49
N ARG A 104 27.60 3.64 1.16
CA ARG A 104 26.93 2.48 1.78
C ARG A 104 26.00 1.82 0.79
N ILE A 105 26.15 0.51 0.65
CA ILE A 105 25.32 -0.32 -0.23
C ILE A 105 23.98 -0.56 0.48
N ASN A 106 22.88 -0.11 -0.12
CA ASN A 106 21.54 -0.40 0.40
C ASN A 106 21.09 -1.78 -0.07
N LEU A 107 21.44 -2.82 0.70
CA LEU A 107 21.08 -4.22 0.44
C LEU A 107 19.56 -4.49 0.50
N ARG A 108 18.72 -3.50 0.79
CA ARG A 108 17.25 -3.64 0.73
C ARG A 108 16.67 -3.43 -0.67
N GLU A 109 17.40 -2.77 -1.57
CA GLU A 109 16.98 -2.48 -2.95
C GLU A 109 17.65 -3.45 -3.94
N LEU A 110 17.66 -4.74 -3.64
CA LEU A 110 18.27 -5.75 -4.51
C LEU A 110 17.42 -6.06 -5.76
N ASN A 111 16.17 -5.57 -5.82
CA ASN A 111 15.23 -5.72 -6.95
C ASN A 111 15.24 -7.15 -7.54
N VAL A 112 15.33 -8.15 -6.67
CA VAL A 112 15.60 -9.57 -7.02
C VAL A 112 14.42 -10.18 -7.78
N VAL A 113 13.22 -9.62 -7.61
CA VAL A 113 12.00 -10.12 -8.23
C VAL A 113 11.97 -9.70 -9.70
N LYS A 114 12.27 -10.67 -10.57
CA LYS A 114 12.17 -10.52 -12.02
C LYS A 114 10.69 -10.59 -12.42
N SER A 115 10.10 -9.43 -12.71
CA SER A 115 8.72 -9.29 -13.16
C SER A 115 8.63 -8.56 -14.51
N VAL A 116 7.54 -8.82 -15.22
CA VAL A 116 7.21 -8.19 -16.50
C VAL A 116 5.78 -7.65 -16.47
N SER A 117 5.54 -6.59 -17.22
CA SER A 117 4.20 -5.99 -17.38
C SER A 117 3.46 -6.57 -18.60
N GLN A 118 2.13 -6.53 -18.58
CA GLN A 118 1.32 -6.88 -19.74
C GLN A 118 1.77 -6.11 -21.00
N GLY A 119 2.00 -6.84 -22.09
CA GLY A 119 2.45 -6.32 -23.38
C GLY A 119 3.98 -6.15 -23.50
N GLU A 120 4.74 -6.34 -22.43
CA GLU A 120 6.20 -6.22 -22.43
C GLU A 120 6.86 -7.37 -23.20
N THR A 121 7.91 -7.06 -23.97
CA THR A 121 8.74 -8.05 -24.67
C THR A 121 9.61 -8.81 -23.68
N ILE A 122 9.41 -10.12 -23.62
CA ILE A 122 10.08 -11.01 -22.67
C ILE A 122 11.20 -11.82 -23.32
N ALA A 123 11.05 -12.19 -24.60
CA ALA A 123 12.12 -12.85 -25.34
C ALA A 123 12.11 -12.43 -26.82
N VAL A 124 13.30 -12.43 -27.42
CA VAL A 124 13.50 -12.16 -28.85
C VAL A 124 14.29 -13.32 -29.46
N LYS A 125 13.75 -13.92 -30.52
CA LYS A 125 14.41 -14.97 -31.31
C LYS A 125 15.10 -14.33 -32.52
N THR A 126 16.40 -14.57 -32.64
CA THR A 126 17.15 -14.32 -33.88
C THR A 126 17.02 -15.56 -34.77
N PRO A 127 16.46 -15.45 -35.99
CA PRO A 127 16.29 -16.60 -36.88
C PRO A 127 17.64 -17.12 -37.39
N PRO A 128 17.71 -18.41 -37.77
CA PRO A 128 18.94 -18.94 -38.37
C PRO A 128 19.18 -18.27 -39.72
N THR A 129 20.44 -18.04 -40.07
CA THR A 129 20.81 -17.51 -41.39
C THR A 129 21.26 -18.64 -42.31
N ARG A 130 21.27 -18.36 -43.61
CA ARG A 130 21.85 -19.26 -44.61
C ARG A 130 23.31 -18.88 -44.81
N GLY A 131 24.18 -19.88 -44.85
CA GLY A 131 25.61 -19.67 -45.10
C GLY A 131 25.89 -19.17 -46.52
N GLU A 132 27.13 -18.78 -46.76
CA GLU A 132 27.57 -18.30 -48.08
C GLU A 132 27.45 -19.41 -49.13
N THR A 133 27.00 -19.03 -50.33
CA THR A 133 26.87 -19.95 -51.47
C THR A 133 28.26 -20.38 -51.96
N GLY A 134 28.47 -21.69 -52.01
CA GLY A 134 29.66 -22.29 -52.63
C GLY A 134 29.53 -22.39 -54.15
N MET A 135 30.58 -22.85 -54.82
CA MET A 135 30.58 -23.01 -56.27
C MET A 135 31.53 -24.14 -56.69
N THR A 136 31.03 -25.07 -57.51
CA THR A 136 31.86 -26.16 -58.08
C THR A 136 32.88 -25.61 -59.08
N VAL A 137 33.87 -26.42 -59.46
CA VAL A 137 34.85 -26.03 -60.51
C VAL A 137 34.17 -25.79 -61.86
N LYS A 138 32.97 -26.35 -62.08
CA LYS A 138 32.13 -26.15 -63.27
C LYS A 138 31.19 -24.93 -63.21
N GLY A 139 31.28 -24.13 -62.15
CA GLY A 139 30.46 -22.92 -62.00
C GLY A 139 29.02 -23.20 -61.57
N VAL A 140 28.73 -24.39 -61.05
CA VAL A 140 27.41 -24.70 -60.46
C VAL A 140 27.40 -24.18 -59.02
N GLU A 141 26.43 -23.33 -58.70
CA GLU A 141 26.24 -22.82 -57.34
C GLU A 141 25.81 -23.93 -56.38
N ILE A 142 26.47 -24.01 -55.24
CA ILE A 142 26.12 -24.91 -54.14
C ILE A 142 25.48 -24.06 -53.04
N PRO A 143 24.16 -24.22 -52.78
CA PRO A 143 23.48 -23.67 -51.62
C PRO A 143 24.31 -23.71 -50.34
N GLY A 144 24.52 -22.56 -49.69
CA GLY A 144 24.98 -22.51 -48.31
C GLY A 144 24.02 -23.25 -47.39
N GLU A 145 24.56 -23.90 -46.35
CA GLU A 145 23.76 -24.63 -45.37
C GLU A 145 23.09 -23.65 -44.39
N TRP A 146 21.87 -24.00 -43.96
CA TRP A 146 21.18 -23.25 -42.92
C TRP A 146 21.78 -23.54 -41.55
N GLY A 147 21.87 -22.51 -40.71
CA GLY A 147 22.10 -22.71 -39.28
C GLY A 147 20.96 -23.51 -38.64
N SER A 148 21.26 -24.14 -37.50
CA SER A 148 20.29 -24.91 -36.73
C SER A 148 19.25 -24.00 -36.06
N ASP A 149 17.99 -24.44 -36.01
CA ASP A 149 16.92 -23.70 -35.33
C ASP A 149 16.75 -24.12 -33.86
N VAL A 150 16.31 -23.20 -33.01
CA VAL A 150 16.01 -23.45 -31.59
C VAL A 150 14.50 -23.58 -31.41
N SER A 151 14.06 -24.71 -30.85
CA SER A 151 12.66 -24.90 -30.48
C SER A 151 12.32 -24.09 -29.23
N PHE A 152 11.57 -23.01 -29.41
CA PHE A 152 11.10 -22.17 -28.31
C PHE A 152 9.63 -21.89 -28.48
N LYS A 153 8.85 -22.34 -27.50
CA LYS A 153 7.39 -22.33 -27.58
C LYS A 153 6.83 -21.34 -26.59
N ALA A 154 5.84 -20.56 -27.02
CA ALA A 154 5.00 -19.82 -26.11
C ALA A 154 4.10 -20.80 -25.35
N GLY A 155 4.15 -20.70 -24.03
CA GLY A 155 3.26 -21.38 -23.12
C GLY A 155 2.10 -20.47 -22.70
N ARG A 156 1.69 -20.58 -21.44
CA ARG A 156 0.58 -19.80 -20.90
C ARG A 156 0.97 -18.33 -20.77
N ASN A 157 0.02 -17.46 -21.12
CA ASN A 157 0.13 -16.01 -20.99
C ASN A 157 1.32 -15.39 -21.76
N VAL A 158 1.69 -15.97 -22.89
CA VAL A 158 2.69 -15.42 -23.80
C VAL A 158 2.07 -15.27 -25.19
N ILE A 159 2.20 -14.08 -25.77
CA ILE A 159 1.76 -13.75 -27.13
C ILE A 159 3.01 -13.75 -28.01
N VAL A 160 2.92 -14.37 -29.18
CA VAL A 160 3.99 -14.36 -30.17
C VAL A 160 3.59 -13.44 -31.32
N SER A 161 4.53 -12.65 -31.84
CA SER A 161 4.34 -11.87 -33.06
C SER A 161 4.07 -12.76 -34.27
N ASP A 162 3.44 -12.19 -35.31
CA ASP A 162 3.10 -12.91 -36.54
C ASP A 162 4.33 -13.51 -37.25
N ASP A 163 5.49 -12.89 -37.10
CA ASP A 163 6.77 -13.36 -37.64
C ASP A 163 7.46 -14.44 -36.79
N GLY A 164 6.94 -14.76 -35.61
CA GLY A 164 7.50 -15.77 -34.71
C GLY A 164 8.79 -15.35 -33.99
N LEU A 165 9.20 -14.07 -34.08
CA LEU A 165 10.49 -13.59 -33.57
C LEU A 165 10.38 -12.92 -32.19
N GLU A 166 9.22 -12.39 -31.83
CA GLU A 166 9.03 -11.63 -30.60
C GLU A 166 8.01 -12.30 -29.68
N PHE A 167 8.38 -12.47 -28.41
CA PHE A 167 7.53 -13.02 -27.36
C PHE A 167 7.18 -11.91 -26.38
N ARG A 168 5.88 -11.67 -26.19
CA ARG A 168 5.34 -10.62 -25.31
C ARG A 168 4.49 -11.23 -24.20
N ALA A 169 4.51 -10.63 -23.02
CA ALA A 169 3.68 -11.07 -21.90
C ALA A 169 2.20 -10.75 -22.17
N ALA A 170 1.31 -11.74 -22.08
CA ALA A 170 -0.13 -11.52 -22.23
C ALA A 170 -0.75 -10.86 -20.98
N ILE A 171 -0.10 -11.02 -19.82
CA ILE A 171 -0.48 -10.46 -18.51
C ILE A 171 0.78 -10.01 -17.77
N SER A 172 0.63 -9.17 -16.74
CA SER A 172 1.71 -8.87 -15.81
C SER A 172 2.00 -10.08 -14.91
N GLY A 173 3.28 -10.42 -14.69
CA GLY A 173 3.64 -11.60 -13.91
C GLY A 173 5.13 -11.90 -13.86
N SER A 174 5.47 -13.11 -13.47
CA SER A 174 6.85 -13.62 -13.45
C SER A 174 7.10 -14.55 -14.64
N PRO A 175 8.06 -14.23 -15.52
CA PRO A 175 8.44 -15.13 -16.60
C PRO A 175 9.13 -16.38 -16.07
N ASN A 176 8.73 -17.54 -16.56
CA ASN A 176 9.35 -18.82 -16.27
C ASN A 176 9.65 -19.57 -17.57
N TYR A 177 10.90 -19.95 -17.76
CA TYR A 177 11.35 -20.74 -18.91
C TYR A 177 11.79 -22.13 -18.45
N ALA A 178 10.99 -23.14 -18.77
CA ALA A 178 11.27 -24.52 -18.41
C ALA A 178 10.93 -25.45 -19.58
N GLY A 179 11.82 -26.40 -19.89
CA GLY A 179 11.59 -27.42 -20.92
C GLY A 179 11.33 -26.87 -22.34
N GLY A 180 11.90 -25.71 -22.69
CA GLY A 180 11.69 -25.10 -24.01
C GLY A 180 10.41 -24.27 -24.14
N ILE A 181 9.65 -24.12 -23.06
CA ILE A 181 8.38 -23.39 -23.03
C ILE A 181 8.52 -22.16 -22.14
N LEU A 182 8.21 -20.98 -22.68
CA LEU A 182 8.15 -19.73 -21.93
C LEU A 182 6.73 -19.47 -21.43
N ASN A 183 6.56 -19.31 -20.13
CA ASN A 183 5.30 -18.97 -19.50
C ASN A 183 5.42 -17.65 -18.74
N VAL A 184 4.29 -16.98 -18.51
CA VAL A 184 4.19 -15.90 -17.52
C VAL A 184 3.19 -16.31 -16.45
N ASP A 185 3.67 -16.52 -15.23
CA ASP A 185 2.85 -16.90 -14.09
C ASP A 185 2.36 -15.63 -13.35
N PRO A 186 1.05 -15.48 -13.08
CA PRO A 186 0.50 -14.30 -12.39
C PRO A 186 0.80 -14.27 -10.88
N VAL A 187 1.29 -15.39 -10.35
CA VAL A 187 1.68 -15.55 -8.94
C VAL A 187 3.19 -15.70 -8.89
N PHE A 188 3.87 -14.84 -8.13
CA PHE A 188 5.28 -15.01 -7.82
C PHE A 188 5.43 -15.75 -6.49
N VAL A 189 6.26 -16.80 -6.47
CA VAL A 189 6.49 -17.61 -5.26
C VAL A 189 7.90 -17.31 -4.72
N VAL A 190 7.96 -16.87 -3.46
CA VAL A 190 9.22 -16.72 -2.72
C VAL A 190 9.42 -17.97 -1.88
N ASP A 191 10.42 -18.77 -2.25
CA ASP A 191 10.79 -19.99 -1.54
C ASP A 191 11.70 -19.69 -0.34
N GLY A 192 11.13 -19.04 0.68
CA GLY A 192 11.85 -18.64 1.88
C GLY A 192 11.32 -17.35 2.50
N ASP A 193 12.19 -16.68 3.25
CA ASP A 193 11.92 -15.42 3.93
C ASP A 193 12.19 -14.21 3.02
N VAL A 194 11.47 -13.12 3.26
CA VAL A 194 11.81 -11.80 2.74
C VAL A 194 12.78 -11.16 3.73
N ASP A 195 14.08 -11.21 3.39
CA ASP A 195 15.20 -10.72 4.19
C ASP A 195 16.26 -10.05 3.29
N TYR A 196 17.51 -9.93 3.77
CA TYR A 196 18.60 -9.33 3.01
C TYR A 196 19.01 -10.11 1.75
N SER A 197 18.63 -11.38 1.62
CA SER A 197 18.87 -12.18 0.42
C SER A 197 17.83 -11.92 -0.66
N THR A 198 16.58 -11.68 -0.25
CA THR A 198 15.44 -11.43 -1.16
C THR A 198 15.27 -9.94 -1.47
N GLY A 199 15.50 -9.06 -0.50
CA GLY A 199 15.26 -7.63 -0.60
C GLY A 199 13.78 -7.26 -0.56
N ASN A 200 13.47 -5.97 -0.77
CA ASN A 200 12.10 -5.50 -0.92
C ASN A 200 11.47 -6.05 -2.19
N ILE A 201 10.15 -6.30 -2.14
CA ILE A 201 9.38 -6.86 -3.25
C ILE A 201 8.34 -5.85 -3.69
N ASN A 202 8.27 -5.60 -5.00
CA ASN A 202 7.17 -4.86 -5.62
C ASN A 202 6.70 -5.62 -6.88
N PHE A 203 5.51 -6.20 -6.83
CA PHE A 203 5.03 -7.13 -7.86
C PHE A 203 3.63 -6.76 -8.38
N ALA A 204 3.46 -6.66 -9.70
CA ALA A 204 2.18 -6.30 -10.31
C ALA A 204 1.13 -7.45 -10.34
N GLY A 205 1.42 -8.59 -9.70
CA GLY A 205 0.53 -9.74 -9.63
C GLY A 205 0.28 -10.18 -8.18
N ALA A 206 -0.08 -11.44 -7.99
CA ALA A 206 -0.20 -12.03 -6.66
C ALA A 206 1.14 -12.57 -6.16
N LEU A 207 1.33 -12.60 -4.85
CA LEU A 207 2.60 -12.98 -4.21
C LEU A 207 2.35 -14.08 -3.17
N ASP A 208 3.14 -15.15 -3.21
CA ASP A 208 3.11 -16.25 -2.24
C ASP A 208 4.49 -16.41 -1.59
N ILE A 209 4.62 -15.97 -0.35
CA ILE A 209 5.84 -16.05 0.45
C ILE A 209 5.73 -17.25 1.37
N ARG A 210 6.57 -18.27 1.19
CA ARG A 210 6.51 -19.49 2.02
C ARG A 210 7.03 -19.27 3.45
N GLY A 211 7.93 -18.32 3.64
CA GLY A 211 8.55 -17.97 4.92
C GLY A 211 7.96 -16.72 5.58
N ASN A 212 8.81 -16.02 6.34
CA ASN A 212 8.48 -14.80 7.07
C ASN A 212 8.79 -13.54 6.25
N VAL A 213 8.19 -12.41 6.64
CA VAL A 213 8.65 -11.08 6.24
C VAL A 213 9.38 -10.45 7.42
N GLN A 214 10.68 -10.27 7.28
CA GLN A 214 11.57 -9.83 8.36
C GLN A 214 11.54 -8.31 8.56
N ASP A 215 12.10 -7.87 9.68
CA ASP A 215 12.12 -6.48 10.13
C ASP A 215 12.66 -5.49 9.08
N GLY A 216 11.89 -4.43 8.81
CA GLY A 216 12.28 -3.30 7.97
C GLY A 216 12.24 -3.56 6.46
N PHE A 217 11.70 -4.71 6.02
CA PHE A 217 11.44 -5.00 4.62
C PHE A 217 10.06 -4.52 4.18
N VAL A 218 9.94 -4.23 2.89
CA VAL A 218 8.71 -3.74 2.25
C VAL A 218 8.29 -4.72 1.17
N VAL A 219 7.04 -5.16 1.24
CA VAL A 219 6.41 -6.07 0.29
C VAL A 219 5.16 -5.40 -0.26
N ARG A 220 5.12 -5.19 -1.57
CA ARG A 220 3.97 -4.62 -2.27
C ARG A 220 3.52 -5.53 -3.41
N ALA A 221 2.22 -5.73 -3.52
CA ALA A 221 1.63 -6.47 -4.64
C ALA A 221 0.33 -5.82 -5.10
N GLU A 222 0.06 -5.79 -6.41
CA GLU A 222 -1.24 -5.35 -6.94
C GLU A 222 -2.33 -6.41 -6.74
N GLY A 223 -1.94 -7.70 -6.69
CA GLY A 223 -2.83 -8.81 -6.35
C GLY A 223 -2.73 -9.22 -4.88
N ASN A 224 -3.31 -10.38 -4.57
CA ASN A 224 -3.31 -10.95 -3.23
C ASN A 224 -1.90 -11.31 -2.76
N ILE A 225 -1.63 -11.15 -1.46
CA ILE A 225 -0.39 -11.57 -0.80
C ILE A 225 -0.70 -12.70 0.18
N THR A 226 -0.02 -13.83 0.02
CA THR A 226 -0.04 -14.94 0.99
C THR A 226 1.33 -15.05 1.66
N ILE A 227 1.35 -15.16 2.99
CA ILE A 227 2.56 -15.29 3.80
C ILE A 227 2.41 -16.53 4.68
N GLY A 228 3.30 -17.50 4.51
CA GLY A 228 3.30 -18.77 5.23
C GLY A 228 3.77 -18.64 6.68
N GLY A 229 4.67 -17.69 6.95
CA GLY A 229 5.22 -17.37 8.25
C GLY A 229 4.57 -16.16 8.92
N ASN A 230 5.39 -15.41 9.64
CA ASN A 230 4.99 -14.19 10.36
C ASN A 230 5.40 -12.92 9.61
N VAL A 231 4.74 -11.81 9.93
CA VAL A 231 5.16 -10.46 9.52
C VAL A 231 5.75 -9.75 10.73
N GLN A 232 7.02 -9.35 10.66
CA GLN A 232 7.75 -8.75 11.78
C GLN A 232 8.30 -7.38 11.37
N ALA A 233 7.90 -6.33 12.10
CA ALA A 233 8.27 -4.91 11.87
C ALA A 233 8.45 -4.51 10.38
N ALA A 234 7.55 -5.01 9.52
CA ALA A 234 7.63 -4.88 8.08
C ALA A 234 6.39 -4.18 7.53
N GLU A 235 6.51 -3.67 6.30
CA GLU A 235 5.39 -3.10 5.56
C GLU A 235 4.91 -4.08 4.50
N VAL A 236 3.62 -4.43 4.54
CA VAL A 236 2.98 -5.32 3.57
C VAL A 236 1.75 -4.61 3.01
N VAL A 237 1.73 -4.35 1.71
CA VAL A 237 0.61 -3.67 1.05
C VAL A 237 0.12 -4.45 -0.16
N SER A 238 -1.16 -4.82 -0.16
CA SER A 238 -1.80 -5.56 -1.26
C SER A 238 -2.95 -4.76 -1.89
N GLY A 239 -3.04 -4.79 -3.22
CA GLY A 239 -4.23 -4.36 -3.97
C GLY A 239 -5.39 -5.36 -3.94
N GLY A 240 -5.21 -6.53 -3.29
CA GLY A 240 -6.24 -7.52 -3.00
C GLY A 240 -6.21 -7.92 -1.52
N ASP A 241 -6.36 -9.21 -1.24
CA ASP A 241 -6.35 -9.76 0.12
C ASP A 241 -4.92 -10.01 0.65
N VAL A 242 -4.73 -9.89 1.97
CA VAL A 242 -3.51 -10.32 2.67
C VAL A 242 -3.81 -11.48 3.61
N VAL A 243 -3.19 -12.63 3.37
CA VAL A 243 -3.35 -13.84 4.18
C VAL A 243 -2.02 -14.18 4.85
N VAL A 244 -1.96 -14.06 6.17
CA VAL A 244 -0.80 -14.42 6.99
C VAL A 244 -1.14 -15.69 7.78
N LYS A 245 -0.54 -16.82 7.44
CA LYS A 245 -0.77 -18.09 8.16
C LYS A 245 -0.18 -18.08 9.57
N GLY A 246 0.82 -17.24 9.82
CA GLY A 246 1.37 -16.94 11.14
C GLY A 246 0.71 -15.72 11.79
N GLY A 247 1.51 -14.97 12.56
CA GLY A 247 1.08 -13.74 13.23
C GLY A 247 1.61 -12.47 12.57
N ILE A 248 0.92 -11.36 12.83
CA ILE A 248 1.34 -10.00 12.47
C ILE A 248 1.86 -9.31 13.73
N ILE A 249 3.15 -8.96 13.74
CA ILE A 249 3.86 -8.35 14.87
C ILE A 249 4.75 -7.20 14.37
N THR A 250 4.15 -6.07 14.01
CA THR A 250 4.88 -4.93 13.42
C THR A 250 5.52 -4.00 14.46
N ARG A 251 5.21 -4.15 15.75
CA ARG A 251 5.72 -3.30 16.85
C ARG A 251 5.48 -1.80 16.62
N HIS A 252 4.41 -1.45 15.89
CA HIS A 252 4.11 -0.09 15.42
C HIS A 252 5.19 0.54 14.52
N GLU A 253 6.13 -0.25 13.99
CA GLU A 253 7.18 0.20 13.05
C GLU A 253 6.82 -0.07 11.58
N GLY A 254 5.77 -0.88 11.35
CA GLY A 254 5.27 -1.23 10.02
C GLY A 254 3.75 -1.37 9.99
N VAL A 255 3.19 -1.40 8.79
CA VAL A 255 1.76 -1.49 8.53
C VAL A 255 1.45 -2.65 7.60
N VAL A 256 0.35 -3.36 7.87
CA VAL A 256 -0.23 -4.34 6.95
C VAL A 256 -1.52 -3.77 6.38
N ALA A 257 -1.54 -3.48 5.08
CA ALA A 257 -2.67 -2.86 4.40
C ALA A 257 -3.17 -3.71 3.22
N ALA A 258 -4.49 -3.84 3.09
CA ALA A 258 -5.14 -4.57 2.01
C ALA A 258 -6.31 -3.78 1.42
N ALA A 259 -6.38 -3.69 0.09
CA ALA A 259 -7.59 -3.19 -0.57
C ALA A 259 -8.73 -4.25 -0.58
N GLY A 260 -8.42 -5.49 -0.19
CA GLY A 260 -9.38 -6.52 0.19
C GLY A 260 -9.42 -6.72 1.70
N SER A 261 -9.38 -7.97 2.14
CA SER A 261 -9.42 -8.39 3.55
C SER A 261 -8.03 -8.77 4.07
N VAL A 262 -7.84 -8.69 5.39
CA VAL A 262 -6.63 -9.19 6.07
C VAL A 262 -7.00 -10.35 6.98
N SER A 263 -6.33 -11.49 6.85
CA SER A 263 -6.49 -12.61 7.77
C SER A 263 -5.15 -13.01 8.39
N ALA A 264 -5.11 -13.20 9.70
CA ALA A 264 -3.95 -13.67 10.43
C ALA A 264 -4.33 -14.63 11.56
N LYS A 265 -3.37 -15.44 12.03
CA LYS A 265 -3.58 -16.27 13.22
C LYS A 265 -3.71 -15.43 14.49
N PHE A 266 -2.93 -14.36 14.59
CA PHE A 266 -2.99 -13.38 15.67
C PHE A 266 -2.37 -12.06 15.21
N ILE A 267 -2.79 -10.96 15.82
CA ILE A 267 -2.32 -9.59 15.53
C ILE A 267 -1.88 -8.96 16.84
N GLU A 268 -0.62 -8.59 16.96
CA GLU A 268 -0.06 -8.08 18.22
C GLU A 268 0.81 -6.84 17.99
N ASN A 269 0.61 -5.79 18.80
CA ASN A 269 1.39 -4.54 18.74
C ASN A 269 1.53 -4.01 17.30
N SER A 270 0.46 -4.08 16.51
CA SER A 270 0.49 -3.85 15.07
C SER A 270 -0.52 -2.83 14.60
N GLU A 271 -0.27 -2.26 13.43
CA GLU A 271 -1.24 -1.47 12.68
C GLU A 271 -1.69 -2.25 11.43
N VAL A 272 -3.00 -2.45 11.31
CA VAL A 272 -3.62 -3.22 10.22
C VAL A 272 -4.78 -2.43 9.63
N GLU A 273 -4.79 -2.32 8.29
CA GLU A 273 -5.81 -1.61 7.53
C GLU A 273 -6.40 -2.50 6.43
N ALA A 274 -7.73 -2.55 6.31
CA ALA A 274 -8.40 -3.35 5.28
C ALA A 274 -9.67 -2.66 4.77
N GLU A 275 -9.87 -2.59 3.46
CA GLU A 275 -11.16 -2.15 2.91
C GLU A 275 -12.27 -3.20 3.13
N GLY A 276 -11.90 -4.47 3.19
CA GLY A 276 -12.78 -5.60 3.50
C GLY A 276 -12.83 -5.91 5.00
N ASP A 277 -12.77 -7.19 5.33
CA ASP A 277 -12.82 -7.69 6.70
C ASP A 277 -11.41 -7.86 7.29
N VAL A 278 -11.30 -7.83 8.62
CA VAL A 278 -10.08 -8.24 9.34
C VAL A 278 -10.40 -9.44 10.22
N VAL A 279 -9.71 -10.55 9.97
CA VAL A 279 -9.91 -11.81 10.68
C VAL A 279 -8.65 -12.15 11.46
N ALA A 280 -8.78 -12.31 12.78
CA ALA A 280 -7.73 -12.81 13.64
C ALA A 280 -8.20 -14.10 14.32
N GLU A 281 -7.57 -15.24 14.02
CA GLU A 281 -8.06 -16.54 14.52
C GLU A 281 -8.03 -16.62 16.04
N ARG A 282 -6.95 -16.19 16.70
CA ARG A 282 -6.77 -16.40 18.15
C ARG A 282 -6.93 -15.14 18.98
N ALA A 283 -6.25 -14.06 18.59
CA ALA A 283 -6.21 -12.84 19.39
C ALA A 283 -5.81 -11.60 18.57
N VAL A 284 -6.31 -10.45 19.03
CA VAL A 284 -5.83 -9.12 18.71
C VAL A 284 -5.38 -8.44 19.99
N ILE A 285 -4.10 -8.08 20.08
CA ILE A 285 -3.49 -7.57 21.31
C ILE A 285 -2.81 -6.23 21.03
N ASN A 286 -3.19 -5.19 21.78
CA ASN A 286 -2.57 -3.87 21.77
C ASN A 286 -2.30 -3.33 20.35
N SER A 287 -3.28 -3.50 19.46
CA SER A 287 -3.14 -3.19 18.04
C SER A 287 -4.13 -2.10 17.63
N LEU A 288 -3.79 -1.42 16.54
CA LEU A 288 -4.67 -0.49 15.84
C LEU A 288 -5.19 -1.20 14.59
N VAL A 289 -6.45 -1.63 14.63
CA VAL A 289 -7.08 -2.35 13.51
C VAL A 289 -8.18 -1.50 12.92
N LYS A 290 -8.14 -1.26 11.62
CA LYS A 290 -9.11 -0.43 10.91
C LYS A 290 -9.65 -1.19 9.71
N CYS A 291 -10.96 -1.34 9.63
CA CYS A 291 -11.56 -1.93 8.44
C CYS A 291 -12.91 -1.35 8.05
N ASN A 292 -13.20 -1.31 6.75
CA ASN A 292 -14.49 -0.88 6.22
C ASN A 292 -15.51 -2.04 6.17
N GLY A 293 -15.14 -3.25 6.56
CA GLY A 293 -16.01 -4.40 6.80
C GLY A 293 -16.21 -4.72 8.29
N THR A 294 -15.88 -5.95 8.66
CA THR A 294 -16.09 -6.56 9.99
C THR A 294 -14.75 -6.99 10.60
N VAL A 295 -14.59 -6.81 11.90
CA VAL A 295 -13.48 -7.40 12.65
C VAL A 295 -13.95 -8.67 13.35
N ILE A 296 -13.30 -9.81 13.06
CA ILE A 296 -13.69 -11.14 13.55
C ILE A 296 -12.55 -11.77 14.33
N CYS A 297 -12.80 -12.12 15.60
CA CYS A 297 -11.88 -12.88 16.45
C CYS A 297 -12.66 -13.91 17.29
N SER A 298 -13.24 -14.89 16.62
CA SER A 298 -14.15 -15.88 17.22
C SER A 298 -13.54 -17.28 17.38
N ASP A 299 -12.40 -17.57 16.77
CA ASP A 299 -11.75 -18.89 16.87
C ASP A 299 -10.81 -18.98 18.08
N GLY A 300 -10.39 -20.20 18.44
CA GLY A 300 -9.45 -20.41 19.56
C GLY A 300 -9.87 -19.71 20.85
N GLU A 301 -9.00 -18.85 21.38
CA GLU A 301 -9.28 -17.99 22.55
C GLU A 301 -10.18 -16.78 22.21
N GLY A 302 -10.17 -16.31 20.97
CA GLY A 302 -11.02 -15.23 20.46
C GLY A 302 -10.95 -13.93 21.26
N LYS A 303 -9.76 -13.43 21.59
CA LYS A 303 -9.57 -12.28 22.49
C LYS A 303 -9.15 -11.03 21.75
N ILE A 304 -9.90 -9.94 21.92
CA ILE A 304 -9.47 -8.60 21.51
C ILE A 304 -9.20 -7.77 22.76
N MET A 305 -7.95 -7.39 23.00
CA MET A 305 -7.56 -6.68 24.21
C MET A 305 -6.50 -5.60 23.95
N GLY A 306 -6.77 -4.38 24.41
CA GLY A 306 -5.87 -3.24 24.26
C GLY A 306 -5.84 -2.67 22.85
N GLY A 307 -5.58 -1.37 22.75
CA GLY A 307 -5.53 -0.65 21.48
C GLY A 307 -6.89 -0.12 21.04
N GLU A 308 -7.05 0.07 19.74
CA GLU A 308 -8.22 0.67 19.13
C GLU A 308 -8.63 -0.12 17.88
N ILE A 309 -9.87 -0.58 17.87
CA ILE A 309 -10.44 -1.42 16.82
C ILE A 309 -11.58 -0.66 16.18
N MET A 310 -11.53 -0.49 14.85
CA MET A 310 -12.53 0.23 14.08
C MET A 310 -13.09 -0.67 12.98
N ALA A 311 -14.41 -0.80 12.93
CA ALA A 311 -15.12 -1.54 11.89
C ALA A 311 -16.33 -0.74 11.41
N TYR A 312 -16.71 -0.89 10.15
CA TYR A 312 -17.93 -0.28 9.63
C TYR A 312 -19.19 -1.06 10.02
N ASN A 313 -19.13 -2.39 10.01
CA ASN A 313 -20.29 -3.26 10.21
C ASN A 313 -20.35 -3.83 11.62
N GLU A 314 -19.42 -4.69 11.99
CA GLU A 314 -19.46 -5.38 13.27
C GLU A 314 -18.04 -5.58 13.83
N ILE A 315 -17.92 -5.54 15.16
CA ILE A 315 -16.75 -6.05 15.88
C ILE A 315 -17.21 -7.25 16.69
N ARG A 316 -16.66 -8.43 16.39
CA ARG A 316 -17.04 -9.69 17.01
C ARG A 316 -15.83 -10.40 17.60
N ALA A 317 -15.91 -10.78 18.87
CA ALA A 317 -14.94 -11.66 19.50
C ALA A 317 -15.57 -12.49 20.63
N LYS A 318 -14.92 -13.58 21.06
CA LYS A 318 -15.32 -14.30 22.28
C LYS A 318 -15.17 -13.40 23.51
N HIS A 319 -14.02 -12.75 23.64
CA HIS A 319 -13.73 -11.83 24.71
C HIS A 319 -13.32 -10.45 24.17
N LEU A 320 -14.03 -9.42 24.60
CA LEU A 320 -13.72 -8.03 24.32
C LEU A 320 -13.18 -7.37 25.60
N GLY A 321 -11.93 -6.93 25.58
CA GLY A 321 -11.22 -6.36 26.72
C GLY A 321 -10.47 -7.37 27.57
N SER A 322 -10.04 -6.95 28.76
CA SER A 322 -9.34 -7.80 29.72
C SER A 322 -9.77 -7.48 31.15
N ASP A 323 -9.64 -8.46 32.05
CA ASP A 323 -9.90 -8.26 33.49
C ASP A 323 -8.96 -7.26 34.16
N LYS A 324 -7.82 -6.96 33.52
CA LYS A 324 -6.86 -5.95 33.98
C LYS A 324 -7.22 -4.52 33.54
N GLU A 325 -8.40 -4.33 32.96
CA GLU A 325 -8.90 -3.05 32.42
C GLU A 325 -7.93 -2.40 31.43
N SER A 326 -7.27 -3.20 30.60
CA SER A 326 -6.46 -2.67 29.51
C SER A 326 -7.35 -1.81 28.61
N LYS A 327 -6.98 -0.53 28.41
CA LYS A 327 -7.78 0.42 27.62
C LYS A 327 -8.03 -0.14 26.23
N THR A 328 -9.26 -0.60 26.01
CA THR A 328 -9.70 -1.24 24.76
C THR A 328 -10.81 -0.38 24.19
N THR A 329 -10.53 0.24 23.04
CA THR A 329 -11.48 1.12 22.36
C THR A 329 -12.07 0.38 21.16
N LEU A 330 -13.39 0.27 21.11
CA LEU A 330 -14.11 -0.43 20.04
C LEU A 330 -15.02 0.57 19.34
N ARG A 331 -14.83 0.77 18.03
CA ARG A 331 -15.61 1.71 17.23
C ARG A 331 -16.30 1.00 16.08
N ALA A 332 -17.62 0.93 16.14
CA ALA A 332 -18.44 0.36 15.09
C ALA A 332 -19.27 1.45 14.38
N GLY A 333 -19.44 1.32 13.07
CA GLY A 333 -20.39 2.14 12.31
C GLY A 333 -19.81 3.34 11.59
N PHE A 334 -18.49 3.44 11.47
CA PHE A 334 -17.82 4.51 10.75
C PHE A 334 -16.87 3.97 9.70
N LYS A 335 -16.87 4.57 8.50
CA LYS A 335 -15.79 4.32 7.54
C LYS A 335 -14.51 4.96 8.06
N HIS A 336 -13.43 4.18 8.17
CA HIS A 336 -12.21 4.69 8.79
C HIS A 336 -11.56 5.78 7.94
N ASP A 337 -11.67 5.77 6.61
CA ASP A 337 -11.01 6.77 5.74
C ASP A 337 -11.45 8.20 6.05
N ILE A 338 -12.74 8.39 6.29
CA ILE A 338 -13.31 9.70 6.62
C ILE A 338 -12.96 10.05 8.06
N TYR A 339 -13.01 9.07 8.96
CA TYR A 339 -12.70 9.26 10.39
C TYR A 339 -11.24 9.64 10.62
N ILE A 340 -10.28 8.94 10.00
CA ILE A 340 -8.84 9.21 10.11
C ILE A 340 -8.55 10.61 9.55
N LYS A 341 -9.02 10.92 8.33
CA LYS A 341 -8.87 12.26 7.74
C LYS A 341 -9.44 13.36 8.62
N MET A 342 -10.59 13.09 9.24
CA MET A 342 -11.22 14.02 10.18
C MET A 342 -10.37 14.17 11.45
N SER A 343 -9.89 13.08 12.05
CA SER A 343 -9.04 13.09 13.24
C SER A 343 -7.70 13.78 13.00
N GLU A 344 -7.07 13.59 11.84
CA GLU A 344 -5.85 14.28 11.44
C GLU A 344 -6.09 15.79 11.29
N MET A 345 -7.20 16.17 10.65
CA MET A 345 -7.59 17.57 10.52
C MET A 345 -7.93 18.20 11.87
N GLU A 346 -8.56 17.46 12.78
CA GLU A 346 -8.87 17.90 14.14
C GLU A 346 -7.58 18.11 14.96
N LYS A 347 -6.60 17.21 14.84
CA LYS A 347 -5.28 17.38 15.46
C LYS A 347 -4.55 18.61 14.93
N LYS A 348 -4.50 18.79 13.60
CA LYS A 348 -3.93 20.00 12.97
C LYS A 348 -4.64 21.28 13.43
N LEU A 349 -5.96 21.22 13.56
CA LEU A 349 -6.75 22.34 14.06
C LEU A 349 -6.37 22.69 15.51
N GLU A 350 -6.14 21.69 16.36
CA GLU A 350 -5.70 21.89 17.74
C GLU A 350 -4.31 22.52 17.80
N GLU A 351 -3.35 22.03 17.00
CA GLU A 351 -2.00 22.60 16.86
C GLU A 351 -2.05 24.08 16.44
N ILE A 352 -2.87 24.44 15.44
CA ILE A 352 -3.04 25.83 14.98
C ILE A 352 -3.68 26.71 16.07
N ILE A 353 -4.64 26.17 16.83
CA ILE A 353 -5.26 26.91 17.94
C ILE A 353 -4.22 27.20 19.02
N GLU A 354 -3.35 26.24 19.35
CA GLU A 354 -2.27 26.43 20.31
C GLU A 354 -1.23 27.44 19.82
N GLU A 355 -0.80 27.36 18.55
CA GLU A 355 0.15 28.31 17.96
C GLU A 355 -0.41 29.74 17.97
N ALA A 356 -1.64 29.92 17.51
CA ALA A 356 -2.29 31.23 17.48
C ALA A 356 -2.45 31.83 18.89
N ALA A 357 -2.81 31.00 19.88
CA ALA A 357 -2.91 31.43 21.28
C ALA A 357 -1.54 31.82 21.86
N GLY A 358 -0.47 31.11 21.49
CA GLY A 358 0.90 31.43 21.87
C GLY A 358 1.37 32.77 21.30
N LEU A 359 1.14 33.01 20.01
CA LEU A 359 1.49 34.27 19.34
C LEU A 359 0.70 35.47 19.88
N GLN A 360 -0.60 35.30 20.16
CA GLN A 360 -1.41 36.34 20.81
C GLN A 360 -0.88 36.72 22.19
N LYS A 361 -0.38 35.75 22.97
CA LYS A 361 0.21 35.99 24.29
C LYS A 361 1.52 36.79 24.20
N ASN A 362 2.35 36.54 23.18
CA ASN A 362 3.58 37.30 22.94
C ASN A 362 3.31 38.76 22.54
N LEU A 363 2.21 39.02 21.82
CA LEU A 363 1.74 40.36 21.45
C LEU A 363 1.31 41.21 22.66
N LEU A 364 0.84 40.56 23.73
CA LEU A 364 0.42 41.21 24.98
C LEU A 364 1.58 41.50 25.94
N ALA A 365 2.80 41.02 25.64
CA ALA A 365 3.99 41.32 26.43
C ALA A 365 4.51 42.73 26.11
N LYS A 366 4.68 43.56 27.14
CA LYS A 366 4.75 45.03 27.08
C LYS A 366 5.90 45.71 26.30
N ASN A 367 6.77 44.99 25.57
CA ASN A 367 7.98 45.57 24.94
C ASN A 367 8.25 45.07 23.49
N ALA A 368 7.24 44.91 22.64
CA ALA A 368 7.44 44.48 21.25
C ALA A 368 7.70 45.67 20.30
N LYS A 369 8.71 45.55 19.43
CA LYS A 369 8.99 46.54 18.37
C LYS A 369 7.81 46.61 17.37
N PRO A 370 7.45 47.79 16.82
CA PRO A 370 6.29 47.96 15.92
C PRO A 370 6.32 47.04 14.69
N GLU A 371 7.50 46.79 14.13
CA GLU A 371 7.71 45.90 12.98
C GLU A 371 7.36 44.44 13.31
N LEU A 372 7.84 43.94 14.46
CA LEU A 372 7.50 42.60 14.96
C LEU A 372 6.00 42.45 15.23
N VAL A 373 5.36 43.52 15.72
CA VAL A 373 3.91 43.52 15.99
C VAL A 373 3.10 43.37 14.70
N ALA A 374 3.52 44.02 13.61
CA ALA A 374 2.87 43.88 12.31
C ALA A 374 3.02 42.47 11.74
N GLU A 375 4.24 41.91 11.80
CA GLU A 375 4.54 40.56 11.32
C GLU A 375 3.76 39.49 12.08
N VAL A 376 3.73 39.57 13.42
CA VAL A 376 2.98 38.62 14.26
C VAL A 376 1.47 38.75 14.02
N LYS A 377 0.94 39.96 13.83
CA LYS A 377 -0.48 40.15 13.47
C LYS A 377 -0.83 39.52 12.12
N GLN A 378 0.04 39.69 11.12
CA GLN A 378 -0.16 39.08 9.80
C GLN A 378 -0.16 37.55 9.90
N LYS A 379 0.74 36.98 10.72
CA LYS A 379 0.81 35.53 10.96
C LYS A 379 -0.39 34.98 11.72
N ILE A 380 -0.91 35.71 12.71
CA ILE A 380 -2.17 35.35 13.39
C ILE A 380 -3.33 35.36 12.40
N GLN A 381 -3.41 36.37 11.53
CA GLN A 381 -4.47 36.47 10.53
C GLN A 381 -4.42 35.33 9.50
N SER A 382 -3.23 34.88 9.09
CA SER A 382 -3.10 33.69 8.23
C SER A 382 -3.54 32.41 8.94
N LEU A 383 -3.14 32.22 10.21
CA LEU A 383 -3.55 31.06 11.02
C LEU A 383 -5.07 31.05 11.26
N GLU A 384 -5.69 32.20 11.48
CA GLU A 384 -7.15 32.31 11.62
C GLU A 384 -7.89 31.94 10.32
N THR A 385 -7.33 32.31 9.17
CA THR A 385 -7.89 31.94 7.85
C THR A 385 -7.77 30.43 7.62
N GLU A 386 -6.62 29.85 7.93
CA GLU A 386 -6.38 28.40 7.83
C GLU A 386 -7.28 27.61 8.78
N LYS A 387 -7.41 28.06 10.03
CA LYS A 387 -8.34 27.52 11.03
C LYS A 387 -9.78 27.49 10.49
N LEU A 388 -10.26 28.59 9.92
CA LEU A 388 -11.62 28.66 9.37
C LEU A 388 -11.79 27.66 8.21
N GLY A 389 -10.79 27.56 7.33
CA GLY A 389 -10.77 26.59 6.23
C GLY A 389 -10.82 25.13 6.72
N LEU A 390 -10.00 24.76 7.72
CA LEU A 390 -10.03 23.43 8.33
C LEU A 390 -11.37 23.14 9.00
N GLN A 391 -11.94 24.10 9.73
CA GLN A 391 -13.26 23.94 10.36
C GLN A 391 -14.37 23.68 9.34
N GLN A 392 -14.38 24.40 8.22
CA GLN A 392 -15.34 24.15 7.14
C GLN A 392 -15.15 22.77 6.51
N ARG A 393 -13.90 22.32 6.36
CA ARG A 393 -13.59 21.01 5.78
C ARG A 393 -13.92 19.86 6.72
N ILE A 394 -13.68 20.01 8.02
CA ILE A 394 -14.14 19.06 9.05
C ILE A 394 -15.66 18.99 9.06
N ALA A 395 -16.36 20.14 9.00
CA ALA A 395 -17.82 20.16 8.96
C ALA A 395 -18.38 19.47 7.70
N SER A 396 -17.77 19.67 6.54
CA SER A 396 -18.18 18.97 5.31
C SER A 396 -17.87 17.48 5.34
N LEU A 397 -16.74 17.07 5.92
CA LEU A 397 -16.41 15.66 6.14
C LEU A 397 -17.41 15.01 7.10
N ARG A 398 -17.76 15.67 8.21
CA ARG A 398 -18.77 15.19 9.17
C ARG A 398 -20.13 14.90 8.52
N LEU A 399 -20.56 15.75 7.58
CA LEU A 399 -21.80 15.53 6.82
C LEU A 399 -21.71 14.32 5.88
N ARG A 400 -20.51 13.94 5.45
CA ARG A 400 -20.26 12.78 4.57
C ARG A 400 -20.01 11.50 5.36
N VAL A 401 -19.83 11.57 6.68
CA VAL A 401 -19.72 10.40 7.54
C VAL A 401 -21.06 9.67 7.51
N GLN A 402 -21.16 8.67 6.65
CA GLN A 402 -22.26 7.72 6.69
C GLN A 402 -22.05 6.83 7.92
N VAL A 403 -22.84 7.08 8.95
CA VAL A 403 -22.91 6.19 10.10
C VAL A 403 -23.76 5.00 9.72
N ASN A 404 -23.23 3.79 9.90
CA ASN A 404 -24.06 2.59 9.78
C ASN A 404 -24.91 2.45 11.05
N PRO A 405 -26.24 2.61 10.98
CA PRO A 405 -27.12 2.51 12.14
C PRO A 405 -27.28 1.07 12.63
N PHE A 406 -26.93 0.09 11.79
CA PHE A 406 -26.99 -1.34 12.10
C PHE A 406 -25.65 -1.88 12.59
N ALA A 407 -24.69 -0.99 12.90
CA ALA A 407 -23.40 -1.41 13.39
C ALA A 407 -23.51 -2.03 14.79
N THR A 408 -22.71 -3.06 15.04
CA THR A 408 -22.79 -3.81 16.30
C THR A 408 -21.43 -4.15 16.88
N VAL A 409 -21.39 -4.34 18.20
CA VAL A 409 -20.23 -4.86 18.93
C VAL A 409 -20.68 -6.07 19.73
N LYS A 410 -20.14 -7.24 19.42
CA LYS A 410 -20.59 -8.53 19.94
C LYS A 410 -19.47 -9.22 20.72
N GLY A 411 -19.70 -9.42 22.02
CA GLY A 411 -18.94 -10.33 22.86
C GLY A 411 -19.67 -11.66 22.95
N GLU A 412 -19.14 -12.69 22.29
CA GLU A 412 -19.79 -14.02 22.24
C GLU A 412 -19.76 -14.73 23.59
N GLU A 413 -18.76 -14.46 24.43
CA GLU A 413 -18.71 -14.93 25.80
C GLU A 413 -18.74 -13.76 26.78
N TYR A 414 -17.77 -12.83 26.66
CA TYR A 414 -17.61 -11.72 27.61
C TYR A 414 -17.23 -10.39 26.94
N ILE A 415 -17.80 -9.30 27.46
CA ILE A 415 -17.29 -7.93 27.33
C ILE A 415 -16.83 -7.49 28.71
N HIS A 416 -15.53 -7.33 28.88
CA HIS A 416 -14.90 -6.99 30.16
C HIS A 416 -15.09 -5.49 30.50
N PRO A 417 -15.07 -5.15 31.80
CA PRO A 417 -15.06 -3.76 32.25
C PRO A 417 -13.89 -2.95 31.67
N GLY A 418 -14.08 -1.65 31.54
CA GLY A 418 -13.05 -0.74 31.00
C GLY A 418 -13.04 -0.61 29.49
N CYS A 419 -13.75 -1.48 28.76
CA CYS A 419 -14.02 -1.31 27.34
C CYS A 419 -14.79 0.00 27.09
N VAL A 420 -14.31 0.79 26.12
CA VAL A 420 -14.99 2.00 25.65
C VAL A 420 -15.53 1.71 24.26
N VAL A 421 -16.85 1.70 24.14
CA VAL A 421 -17.55 1.33 22.92
C VAL A 421 -18.14 2.56 22.29
N TYR A 422 -17.90 2.73 20.99
CA TYR A 422 -18.49 3.75 20.15
C TYR A 422 -19.32 3.04 19.07
N ILE A 423 -20.62 3.33 19.00
CA ILE A 423 -21.48 2.82 17.92
C ILE A 423 -22.18 4.02 17.30
N GLY A 424 -21.80 4.35 16.07
CA GLY A 424 -22.16 5.63 15.49
C GLY A 424 -21.81 6.80 16.42
N GLY A 425 -22.69 7.79 16.56
CA GLY A 425 -22.40 8.98 17.40
C GLY A 425 -22.34 8.71 18.91
N SER A 426 -22.68 7.51 19.37
CA SER A 426 -22.86 7.19 20.79
C SER A 426 -21.58 6.61 21.39
N ARG A 427 -21.27 7.00 22.62
CA ARG A 427 -20.13 6.49 23.40
C ARG A 427 -20.63 5.90 24.71
N GLU A 428 -20.21 4.69 25.03
CA GLU A 428 -20.54 3.99 26.28
C GLU A 428 -19.27 3.38 26.89
N ARG A 429 -19.12 3.47 28.21
CA ARG A 429 -18.04 2.79 28.94
C ARG A 429 -18.63 1.62 29.71
N ILE A 430 -18.13 0.41 29.45
CA ILE A 430 -18.58 -0.80 30.12
C ILE A 430 -18.07 -0.79 31.56
N ALA A 431 -18.99 -0.60 32.51
CA ALA A 431 -18.68 -0.56 33.94
C ALA A 431 -18.67 -1.94 34.60
N ASN A 432 -19.55 -2.84 34.14
CA ASN A 432 -19.71 -4.20 34.65
C ASN A 432 -19.53 -5.22 33.53
N PRO A 433 -19.01 -6.42 33.80
CA PRO A 433 -18.83 -7.43 32.77
C PRO A 433 -20.18 -7.83 32.16
N LEU A 434 -20.25 -7.87 30.83
CA LEU A 434 -21.43 -8.32 30.10
C LEU A 434 -21.17 -9.71 29.53
N LYS A 435 -22.09 -10.64 29.72
CA LYS A 435 -22.01 -12.00 29.14
C LYS A 435 -22.94 -12.12 27.94
N PHE A 436 -22.51 -12.85 26.91
CA PHE A 436 -23.31 -13.15 25.71
C PHE A 436 -24.02 -11.91 25.17
N ALA A 437 -23.25 -10.84 24.95
CA ALA A 437 -23.76 -9.49 24.81
C ALA A 437 -23.54 -8.97 23.40
N THR A 438 -24.59 -8.37 22.83
CA THR A 438 -24.51 -7.60 21.58
C THR A 438 -24.94 -6.17 21.84
N LEU A 439 -24.04 -5.23 21.59
CA LEU A 439 -24.24 -3.80 21.68
C LEU A 439 -24.61 -3.26 20.30
N MET A 440 -25.62 -2.41 20.23
CA MET A 440 -26.10 -1.79 18.98
C MET A 440 -26.49 -0.33 19.24
N ALA A 441 -26.65 0.46 18.17
CA ALA A 441 -27.20 1.80 18.31
C ALA A 441 -28.66 1.76 18.76
N ASP A 442 -29.02 2.61 19.72
CA ASP A 442 -30.39 2.85 20.15
C ASP A 442 -31.06 3.89 19.26
N ALA A 443 -32.38 3.81 19.09
CA ALA A 443 -33.16 4.72 18.26
C ALA A 443 -33.08 6.19 18.73
N ASP A 444 -32.79 6.41 20.02
CA ASP A 444 -32.62 7.73 20.63
C ASP A 444 -31.15 8.24 20.62
N GLY A 445 -30.23 7.54 19.93
CA GLY A 445 -28.81 7.91 19.85
C GLY A 445 -27.97 7.47 21.06
N GLY A 446 -28.39 6.43 21.79
CA GLY A 446 -27.61 5.75 22.84
C GLY A 446 -27.08 4.38 22.39
N VAL A 447 -26.58 3.56 23.32
CA VAL A 447 -26.19 2.16 23.07
C VAL A 447 -27.20 1.23 23.72
N ALA A 448 -27.84 0.38 22.91
CA ALA A 448 -28.72 -0.69 23.36
C ALA A 448 -27.93 -2.00 23.51
N LEU A 449 -28.24 -2.77 24.54
CA LEU A 449 -27.69 -4.11 24.78
C LEU A 449 -28.78 -5.15 24.59
N SER A 450 -28.47 -6.13 23.75
CA SER A 450 -29.16 -7.42 23.75
C SER A 450 -28.29 -8.42 24.50
N SER A 451 -28.82 -9.00 25.58
CA SER A 451 -28.13 -10.04 26.36
C SER A 451 -29.05 -11.21 26.62
N TYR A 452 -28.48 -12.41 26.71
CA TYR A 452 -29.21 -13.61 27.09
C TYR A 452 -29.34 -13.68 28.61
N ASP A 453 -30.57 -13.74 29.11
CA ASP A 453 -30.85 -13.91 30.54
C ASP A 453 -31.01 -15.41 30.86
N GLU A 454 -30.00 -15.99 31.52
CA GLU A 454 -30.00 -17.40 31.93
C GLU A 454 -31.14 -17.75 32.89
N THR A 455 -31.65 -16.79 33.68
CA THR A 455 -32.74 -17.05 34.63
C THR A 455 -34.11 -17.04 33.98
N SER A 456 -34.32 -16.26 32.91
CA SER A 456 -35.60 -16.19 32.21
C SER A 456 -35.63 -16.94 30.88
N GLY A 457 -34.49 -17.48 30.42
CA GLY A 457 -34.37 -18.23 29.16
C GLY A 457 -34.68 -17.41 27.90
N SER A 458 -34.64 -16.07 27.99
CA SER A 458 -35.10 -15.15 26.96
C SER A 458 -34.05 -14.05 26.70
N ILE A 459 -33.94 -13.60 25.45
CA ILE A 459 -33.14 -12.43 25.09
C ILE A 459 -33.82 -11.18 25.66
N LYS A 460 -33.13 -10.44 26.51
CA LYS A 460 -33.58 -9.13 27.00
C LYS A 460 -32.80 -8.03 26.30
N THR A 461 -33.52 -7.17 25.58
CA THR A 461 -32.97 -5.90 25.09
C THR A 461 -33.16 -4.84 26.17
N VAL A 462 -32.06 -4.37 26.74
CA VAL A 462 -32.02 -3.33 27.78
C VAL A 462 -31.10 -2.22 27.28
N ARG A 463 -31.45 -0.95 27.51
CA ARG A 463 -30.51 0.15 27.27
C ARG A 463 -29.29 -0.03 28.17
N VAL A 464 -28.08 0.06 27.61
CA VAL A 464 -26.86 0.15 28.42
C VAL A 464 -26.80 1.57 28.94
N GLY A 465 -26.60 1.71 30.24
CA GLY A 465 -26.81 2.95 30.96
C GLY A 465 -27.98 2.81 31.92
N SER A 466 -27.70 2.99 33.20
CA SER A 466 -28.72 3.14 34.23
C SER A 466 -29.77 4.17 33.78
N LYS A 467 -31.01 4.03 34.25
CA LYS A 467 -31.98 5.15 34.27
C LYS A 467 -31.42 6.28 35.14
N GLU A 468 -30.35 6.94 34.74
CA GLU A 468 -30.08 8.27 35.22
C GLU A 468 -31.06 9.19 34.50
N LYS A 469 -31.98 9.75 35.28
CA LYS A 469 -32.85 10.83 34.82
C LYS A 469 -31.93 11.91 34.23
N LYS A 470 -32.05 12.19 32.92
CA LYS A 470 -31.24 13.20 32.21
C LYS A 470 -31.11 14.45 33.09
N LYS A 471 -29.87 14.83 33.38
CA LYS A 471 -29.58 15.97 34.25
C LYS A 471 -30.03 17.23 33.53
N THR A 472 -30.75 18.06 34.26
CA THR A 472 -31.38 19.27 33.72
C THR A 472 -30.38 20.40 33.67
N VAL A 473 -30.27 21.05 32.51
CA VAL A 473 -29.34 22.16 32.30
C VAL A 473 -30.07 23.42 31.85
N MET A 474 -29.62 24.58 32.34
CA MET A 474 -30.03 25.88 31.83
C MET A 474 -28.84 26.56 31.14
N ILE A 475 -29.09 27.12 29.95
CA ILE A 475 -28.06 27.77 29.14
C ILE A 475 -28.25 29.28 29.19
N VAL A 476 -27.20 30.02 29.52
CA VAL A 476 -27.21 31.49 29.59
C VAL A 476 -26.10 32.05 28.72
N ASP A 477 -26.48 32.73 27.65
CA ASP A 477 -25.59 33.40 26.70
C ASP A 477 -26.42 34.42 25.90
N ASP A 478 -25.90 35.62 25.65
CA ASP A 478 -26.59 36.67 24.91
C ASP A 478 -26.71 36.35 23.42
N ALA A 479 -25.78 35.56 22.88
CA ALA A 479 -25.79 35.15 21.49
C ALA A 479 -26.66 33.90 21.27
N ARG A 480 -27.78 34.05 20.57
CA ARG A 480 -28.68 32.94 20.18
C ARG A 480 -27.95 31.78 19.49
N PHE A 481 -26.97 32.07 18.64
CA PHE A 481 -26.16 31.05 17.98
C PHE A 481 -25.34 30.20 18.97
N MET A 482 -24.80 30.82 20.03
CA MET A 482 -24.04 30.11 21.06
C MET A 482 -24.96 29.23 21.91
N ARG A 483 -26.16 29.71 22.26
CA ARG A 483 -27.17 28.91 22.95
C ARG A 483 -27.56 27.68 22.15
N ASN A 484 -27.84 27.83 20.85
CA ASN A 484 -28.13 26.71 19.96
C ASN A 484 -26.97 25.70 19.89
N LYS A 485 -25.72 26.18 19.83
CA LYS A 485 -24.54 25.31 19.78
C LYS A 485 -24.36 24.51 21.08
N LEU A 486 -24.47 25.16 22.24
CA LEU A 486 -24.42 24.48 23.54
C LEU A 486 -25.58 23.51 23.72
N LYS A 487 -26.79 23.90 23.30
CA LYS A 487 -27.98 23.05 23.34
C LYS A 487 -27.77 21.76 22.57
N ASN A 488 -27.31 21.84 21.32
CA ASN A 488 -27.02 20.66 20.51
C ASN A 488 -25.97 19.76 21.15
N ILE A 489 -24.89 20.33 21.71
CA ILE A 489 -23.85 19.56 22.40
C ILE A 489 -24.44 18.84 23.63
N LEU A 490 -25.17 19.55 24.47
CA LEU A 490 -25.68 19.05 25.75
C LEU A 490 -26.81 18.04 25.56
N GLU A 491 -27.73 18.27 24.63
CA GLU A 491 -28.84 17.34 24.33
C GLU A 491 -28.31 16.03 23.73
N ASN A 492 -27.22 16.08 22.96
CA ASN A 492 -26.50 14.90 22.48
C ASN A 492 -25.66 14.21 23.57
N GLY A 493 -25.42 14.85 24.73
CA GLY A 493 -24.51 14.40 25.79
C GLY A 493 -25.18 13.99 27.10
N ASN A 494 -26.35 13.35 27.04
CA ASN A 494 -27.14 12.90 28.20
C ASN A 494 -27.67 14.00 29.16
N PHE A 495 -27.71 15.26 28.72
CA PHE A 495 -28.40 16.35 29.43
C PHE A 495 -29.78 16.65 28.83
N ARG A 496 -30.63 17.33 29.59
CA ARG A 496 -31.89 17.91 29.11
C ARG A 496 -31.91 19.41 29.34
N VAL A 497 -31.94 20.19 28.27
CA VAL A 497 -32.04 21.65 28.38
C VAL A 497 -33.45 22.04 28.82
N VAL A 498 -33.57 22.66 29.98
CA VAL A 498 -34.87 23.05 30.58
C VAL A 498 -35.16 24.55 30.47
N GLY A 499 -34.16 25.35 30.12
CA GLY A 499 -34.32 26.78 29.94
C GLY A 499 -33.12 27.42 29.25
N GLU A 500 -33.41 28.54 28.58
CA GLU A 500 -32.43 29.39 27.91
C GLU A 500 -32.66 30.83 28.39
N ALA A 501 -31.60 31.55 28.71
CA ALA A 501 -31.65 32.95 29.12
C ALA A 501 -30.67 33.78 28.27
N GLU A 502 -31.07 35.00 27.94
CA GLU A 502 -30.30 35.90 27.08
C GLU A 502 -29.48 36.95 27.85
N ASP A 503 -29.73 37.08 29.15
CA ASP A 503 -29.07 38.04 30.02
C ASP A 503 -29.06 37.56 31.47
N GLY A 504 -28.29 38.26 32.32
CA GLY A 504 -28.16 37.93 33.73
C GLY A 504 -29.45 38.04 34.55
N ARG A 505 -30.37 38.94 34.22
CA ARG A 505 -31.65 39.10 34.94
C ARG A 505 -32.58 37.94 34.64
N GLN A 506 -32.71 37.56 33.37
CA GLN A 506 -33.45 36.37 32.94
C GLN A 506 -32.86 35.11 33.57
N ALA A 507 -31.53 35.00 33.64
CA ALA A 507 -30.87 33.86 34.25
C ALA A 507 -31.26 33.65 35.71
N VAL A 508 -31.24 34.72 36.53
CA VAL A 508 -31.65 34.64 37.94
C VAL A 508 -33.13 34.26 38.07
N MET A 509 -34.01 34.85 37.27
CA MET A 509 -35.46 34.57 37.29
C MET A 509 -35.76 33.12 36.89
N LEU A 510 -35.18 32.65 35.77
CA LEU A 510 -35.40 31.31 35.24
C LEU A 510 -34.78 30.23 36.14
N PHE A 511 -33.64 30.51 36.78
CA PHE A 511 -33.06 29.58 37.75
C PHE A 511 -34.02 29.28 38.90
N GLN A 512 -34.66 30.32 39.48
CA GLN A 512 -35.63 30.15 40.56
C GLN A 512 -36.86 29.33 40.14
N LYS A 513 -37.32 29.52 38.89
CA LYS A 513 -38.48 28.82 38.33
C LYS A 513 -38.18 27.37 37.97
N LEU A 514 -37.04 27.13 37.32
CA LEU A 514 -36.72 25.85 36.68
C LEU A 514 -35.88 24.92 37.57
N LYS A 515 -35.13 25.48 38.53
CA LYS A 515 -34.23 24.77 39.46
C LYS A 515 -33.38 23.69 38.75
N PRO A 516 -32.59 24.06 37.73
CA PRO A 516 -31.78 23.12 36.96
C PRO A 516 -30.68 22.49 37.84
N ASP A 517 -30.25 21.28 37.48
CA ASP A 517 -29.15 20.58 38.16
C ASP A 517 -27.80 21.30 37.95
N VAL A 518 -27.63 21.95 36.80
CA VAL A 518 -26.44 22.73 36.44
C VAL A 518 -26.77 23.87 35.46
N VAL A 519 -25.99 24.95 35.51
CA VAL A 519 -26.13 26.13 34.63
C VAL A 519 -24.83 26.36 33.87
N THR A 520 -24.91 26.59 32.55
CA THR A 520 -23.80 27.20 31.80
C THR A 520 -24.02 28.71 31.71
N MET A 521 -23.05 29.52 32.13
CA MET A 521 -23.20 30.97 32.25
C MET A 521 -22.09 31.71 31.50
N ASP A 522 -22.41 32.44 30.44
CA ASP A 522 -21.44 33.33 29.80
C ASP A 522 -20.96 34.43 30.75
N ILE A 523 -19.65 34.66 30.78
CA ILE A 523 -19.04 35.67 31.65
C ILE A 523 -19.42 37.09 31.21
N THR A 524 -19.47 37.36 29.90
CA THR A 524 -19.56 38.72 29.36
C THR A 524 -20.88 38.89 28.61
N MET A 525 -21.89 39.36 29.33
CA MET A 525 -23.22 39.65 28.78
C MET A 525 -23.58 41.14 28.98
N PRO A 526 -24.46 41.71 28.14
CA PRO A 526 -25.00 43.05 28.34
C PRO A 526 -25.89 43.15 29.59
N ASP A 527 -26.04 44.37 30.11
CA ASP A 527 -26.79 44.76 31.32
C ASP A 527 -26.30 44.16 32.65
N VAL A 528 -26.33 42.84 32.79
CA VAL A 528 -25.89 42.11 33.98
C VAL A 528 -24.96 40.99 33.55
N ASP A 529 -23.68 41.13 33.91
CA ASP A 529 -22.65 40.16 33.55
C ASP A 529 -22.81 38.81 34.27
N GLY A 530 -22.11 37.79 33.77
CA GLY A 530 -22.22 36.42 34.28
C GLY A 530 -21.74 36.25 35.71
N ILE A 531 -20.74 37.00 36.15
CA ILE A 531 -20.18 36.89 37.52
C ILE A 531 -21.17 37.50 38.53
N SER A 532 -21.79 38.62 38.18
CA SER A 532 -22.83 39.26 38.99
C SER A 532 -24.07 38.37 39.07
N SER A 533 -24.44 37.73 37.96
CA SER A 533 -25.52 36.74 37.90
C SER A 533 -25.24 35.51 38.76
N LEU A 534 -24.01 34.98 38.69
CA LEU A 534 -23.54 33.89 39.55
C LEU A 534 -23.67 34.24 41.03
N ARG A 535 -23.22 35.44 41.45
CA ARG A 535 -23.34 35.89 42.85
C ARG A 535 -24.80 35.99 43.28
N ALA A 536 -25.67 36.51 42.42
CA ALA A 536 -27.10 36.59 42.71
C ALA A 536 -27.73 35.20 42.88
N ILE A 537 -27.45 34.26 41.96
CA ILE A 537 -27.92 32.87 42.06
C ILE A 537 -27.39 32.21 43.33
N LYS A 538 -26.10 32.35 43.64
CA LYS A 538 -25.47 31.78 44.85
C LYS A 538 -26.01 32.35 46.15
N LYS A 539 -26.41 33.62 46.17
CA LYS A 539 -27.04 34.25 47.35
C LYS A 539 -28.41 33.63 47.65
N ILE A 540 -29.15 33.20 46.63
CA ILE A 540 -30.47 32.58 46.76
C ILE A 540 -30.34 31.05 46.96
N HIS A 541 -29.39 30.42 46.27
CA HIS A 541 -29.12 28.99 46.27
C HIS A 541 -27.61 28.72 46.36
N PRO A 542 -27.05 28.60 47.58
CA PRO A 542 -25.62 28.37 47.80
C PRO A 542 -25.07 27.13 47.08
N ASP A 543 -25.89 26.09 46.95
CA ASP A 543 -25.53 24.82 46.31
C ASP A 543 -25.64 24.81 44.78
N ALA A 544 -26.10 25.91 44.17
CA ALA A 544 -26.26 26.01 42.73
C ALA A 544 -24.96 25.66 41.99
N ARG A 545 -25.02 24.75 41.02
CA ARG A 545 -23.85 24.37 40.21
C ARG A 545 -23.83 25.23 38.96
N VAL A 546 -22.84 26.11 38.86
CA VAL A 546 -22.68 27.01 37.72
C VAL A 546 -21.31 26.78 37.10
N VAL A 547 -21.29 26.53 35.80
CA VAL A 547 -20.10 26.40 34.96
C VAL A 547 -20.00 27.65 34.10
N MET A 548 -18.88 28.35 34.22
CA MET A 548 -18.70 29.62 33.52
C MET A 548 -18.22 29.39 32.09
N ILE A 549 -18.79 30.11 31.13
CA ILE A 549 -18.38 30.12 29.75
C ILE A 549 -17.52 31.37 29.52
N SER A 550 -16.26 31.15 29.13
CA SER A 550 -15.26 32.21 28.98
C SER A 550 -14.75 32.28 27.55
N ALA A 551 -14.49 33.49 27.06
CA ALA A 551 -13.67 33.67 25.87
C ALA A 551 -12.19 33.37 26.17
N LEU A 552 -11.41 33.07 25.12
CA LEU A 552 -9.96 32.86 25.23
C LEU A 552 -9.27 34.11 25.78
N GLY A 553 -8.34 33.94 26.71
CA GLY A 553 -7.56 35.05 27.30
C GLY A 553 -8.14 35.72 28.55
N GLN A 554 -9.34 35.35 29.01
CA GLN A 554 -9.97 35.97 30.19
C GLN A 554 -9.59 35.31 31.54
N LYS A 555 -8.30 35.03 31.76
CA LYS A 555 -7.83 34.28 32.95
C LYS A 555 -8.21 34.93 34.29
N GLU A 556 -8.17 36.25 34.38
CA GLU A 556 -8.54 36.99 35.60
C GLU A 556 -10.03 36.84 35.90
N LYS A 557 -10.90 37.00 34.90
CA LYS A 557 -12.35 36.80 35.07
C LYS A 557 -12.70 35.37 35.43
N VAL A 558 -12.01 34.38 34.86
CA VAL A 558 -12.19 32.97 35.26
C VAL A 558 -11.84 32.79 36.73
N ARG A 559 -10.70 33.33 37.19
CA ARG A 559 -10.30 33.27 38.60
C ARG A 559 -11.34 33.93 39.51
N ASP A 560 -11.80 35.13 39.15
CA ASP A 560 -12.80 35.87 39.93
C ASP A 560 -14.14 35.13 39.98
N SER A 561 -14.50 34.42 38.91
CA SER A 561 -15.72 33.61 38.88
C SER A 561 -15.64 32.37 39.78
N LEU A 562 -14.47 31.73 39.88
CA LEU A 562 -14.23 30.62 40.81
C LEU A 562 -14.31 31.10 42.26
N VAL A 563 -13.73 32.26 42.57
CA VAL A 563 -13.85 32.92 43.89
C VAL A 563 -15.32 33.27 44.20
N ALA A 564 -16.10 33.67 43.19
CA ALA A 564 -17.53 33.95 43.32
C ALA A 564 -18.41 32.68 43.46
N GLY A 565 -17.82 31.48 43.44
CA GLY A 565 -18.48 30.21 43.70
C GLY A 565 -18.84 29.38 42.47
N ALA A 566 -18.30 29.69 41.29
CA ALA A 566 -18.41 28.82 40.13
C ALA A 566 -17.73 27.47 40.40
N ARG A 567 -18.29 26.39 39.84
CA ARG A 567 -17.77 25.02 40.06
C ARG A 567 -16.66 24.65 39.10
N ASP A 568 -16.73 25.12 37.86
CA ASP A 568 -15.69 24.95 36.83
C ASP A 568 -15.96 25.97 35.69
N PHE A 569 -15.16 25.89 34.62
CA PHE A 569 -15.33 26.74 33.44
C PHE A 569 -15.11 25.98 32.12
N ILE A 570 -15.64 26.53 31.04
CA ILE A 570 -15.47 26.06 29.66
C ILE A 570 -15.01 27.25 28.82
N ILE A 571 -13.96 27.05 28.03
CA ILE A 571 -13.42 28.08 27.13
C ILE A 571 -14.07 27.93 25.75
N LYS A 572 -14.53 29.03 25.16
CA LYS A 572 -14.93 29.12 23.74
C LYS A 572 -13.69 29.06 22.83
N PRO A 573 -13.71 28.32 21.71
CA PRO A 573 -14.84 27.60 21.12
C PRO A 573 -15.13 26.25 21.80
N PHE A 574 -16.42 25.87 21.84
CA PHE A 574 -16.85 24.61 22.45
C PHE A 574 -16.33 23.38 21.70
N ILE A 575 -15.61 22.52 22.42
CA ILE A 575 -15.28 21.14 22.01
C ILE A 575 -16.32 20.24 22.69
N PRO A 576 -17.16 19.51 21.94
CA PRO A 576 -18.30 18.76 22.51
C PRO A 576 -17.90 17.85 23.68
N GLU A 577 -16.86 17.05 23.50
CA GLU A 577 -16.36 16.12 24.53
C GLU A 577 -15.97 16.85 25.82
N LYS A 578 -15.22 17.95 25.70
CA LYS A 578 -14.81 18.77 26.85
C LYS A 578 -16.00 19.42 27.57
N VAL A 579 -17.03 19.84 26.84
CA VAL A 579 -18.26 20.36 27.44
C VAL A 579 -18.93 19.26 28.27
N ILE A 580 -19.12 18.07 27.69
CA ILE A 580 -19.76 16.95 28.37
C ILE A 580 -18.95 16.49 29.59
N ASP A 581 -17.63 16.36 29.45
CA ASP A 581 -16.74 15.95 30.54
C ASP A 581 -16.78 16.96 31.70
N THR A 582 -16.66 18.26 31.43
CA THR A 582 -16.74 19.29 32.47
C THR A 582 -18.10 19.30 33.17
N MET A 583 -19.18 19.20 32.41
CA MET A 583 -20.54 19.22 32.96
C MET A 583 -20.82 17.99 33.82
N THR A 584 -20.36 16.81 33.40
CA THR A 584 -20.49 15.55 34.14
C THR A 584 -19.69 15.60 35.44
N LYS A 585 -18.41 16.02 35.37
CA LYS A 585 -17.51 16.18 36.53
C LYS A 585 -18.08 17.11 37.60
N VAL A 586 -18.72 18.22 37.19
CA VAL A 586 -19.33 19.19 38.13
C VAL A 586 -20.54 18.61 38.86
N LEU A 587 -21.23 17.64 38.25
CA LEU A 587 -22.35 16.95 38.86
C LEU A 587 -21.93 15.81 39.80
N GLU A 588 -20.82 15.14 39.52
CA GLU A 588 -20.29 14.03 40.34
C GLU A 588 -19.62 14.50 41.63
N LYS A 589 -19.01 15.69 41.65
CA LYS A 589 -18.40 16.27 42.85
C LYS A 589 -19.48 16.65 43.88
N THR A 590 -19.77 15.73 44.78
CA THR A 590 -20.38 16.03 46.08
C THR A 590 -19.23 16.26 47.05
N ASN A 591 -19.26 17.38 47.78
CA ASN A 591 -18.15 17.89 48.62
C ASN A 591 -17.43 16.82 49.46
#